data_AF-A0A9K3PQQ8-F1
#
_entry.id   AF-A0A9K3PQQ8-F1
#
_cell.length_a   1.000
_cell.length_b   1.000
_cell.length_c   1.000
_cell.angle_alpha   90.00
_cell.angle_beta   90.00
_cell.angle_gamma   90.00
#
_symmetry.space_group_name_H-M   'P 1'
#
loop_
_entity.id
_entity.type
_entity.pdbx_description
1 polymer ?
#
loop_
_entity_poly.entity_id
_entity_poly.type
_entity_poly.pdbx_seq_one_letter_code
_entity_poly.pdbx_strand_id
1 'polypeptide(L)'
;MGDAGRIMMSGMCCCYDACDFKHIDCCCKEASDCLCIRHSCCLSLTSQSRGCCCTGDSDRGECCKIACICCDCGLIWPTKLCASASQTLCYYSVASFPCSDEYVEECVCAMCFIQCCPNCGICAAPPSCPALEKIRADEFVPIQQSMQR
;
A
#
# COMPACT_ATOMS: atom_id res chain seq x y z
N MET A 1 2.95 17.55 -15.21
CA MET A 1 1.47 17.67 -15.22
C MET A 1 0.93 16.49 -14.45
N GLY A 2 0.52 16.71 -13.20
CA GLY A 2 0.11 15.65 -12.29
C GLY A 2 -1.19 14.97 -12.73
N ASP A 3 -1.33 13.69 -12.38
CA ASP A 3 -2.47 12.85 -12.68
C ASP A 3 -3.80 13.54 -12.34
N ALA A 4 -4.59 13.90 -13.37
CA ALA A 4 -5.82 14.68 -13.28
C ALA A 4 -7.01 13.95 -12.60
N GLY A 5 -6.74 13.02 -11.68
CA GLY A 5 -7.76 12.32 -10.89
C GLY A 5 -7.42 12.14 -9.41
N ARG A 6 -6.20 12.52 -8.99
CA ARG A 6 -5.73 12.37 -7.61
C ARG A 6 -5.55 13.72 -6.95
N ILE A 7 -6.03 13.84 -5.72
CA ILE A 7 -5.96 15.07 -4.94
C ILE A 7 -5.33 14.77 -3.58
N MET A 8 -4.22 15.43 -3.26
CA MET A 8 -3.59 15.37 -1.95
C MET A 8 -4.53 15.97 -0.89
N MET A 9 -4.78 15.25 0.20
CA MET A 9 -5.62 15.72 1.32
C MET A 9 -4.77 16.19 2.49
N SER A 10 -3.82 15.35 2.92
CA SER A 10 -2.96 15.58 4.08
C SER A 10 -1.65 14.81 3.91
N GLY A 11 -0.57 15.24 4.53
CA GLY A 11 0.67 14.49 4.52
C GLY A 11 1.74 15.14 5.39
N MET A 12 2.57 14.31 6.01
CA MET A 12 3.62 14.76 6.89
C MET A 12 4.85 13.86 6.74
N CYS A 13 5.95 14.46 6.28
CA CYS A 13 7.25 13.87 6.08
C CYS A 13 7.22 12.63 5.16
N CYS A 14 7.08 11.45 5.74
CA CYS A 14 7.19 10.17 5.06
C CYS A 14 5.85 9.51 4.74
N CYS A 15 4.73 10.17 5.05
CA CYS A 15 3.41 9.64 4.76
C CYS A 15 2.46 10.71 4.21
N TYR A 16 1.49 10.26 3.42
CA TYR A 16 0.45 11.12 2.90
C TYR A 16 -0.85 10.37 2.63
N ASP A 17 -1.92 11.14 2.60
CA ASP A 17 -3.30 10.75 2.40
C ASP A 17 -3.88 11.55 1.24
N ALA A 18 -4.53 10.84 0.32
CA ALA A 18 -5.05 11.43 -0.89
C ALA A 18 -6.33 10.74 -1.36
N CYS A 19 -7.06 11.42 -2.24
CA CYS A 19 -8.27 10.90 -2.85
C CYS A 19 -8.01 10.61 -4.34
N ASP A 20 -8.44 9.44 -4.82
CA ASP A 20 -8.52 9.07 -6.24
C ASP A 20 -9.98 8.85 -6.62
N PHE A 21 -10.52 9.75 -7.45
CA PHE A 21 -11.93 9.67 -7.90
C PHE A 21 -12.12 8.82 -9.15
N LYS A 22 -11.03 8.37 -9.79
CA LYS A 22 -11.11 7.51 -10.97
C LYS A 22 -11.17 6.04 -10.57
N HIS A 23 -10.54 5.68 -9.47
CA HIS A 23 -10.40 4.28 -9.04
C HIS A 23 -11.01 4.15 -7.64
N ILE A 24 -12.30 3.83 -7.60
CA ILE A 24 -13.04 3.61 -6.36
C ILE A 24 -13.08 2.11 -6.10
N ASP A 25 -12.44 1.70 -5.02
CA ASP A 25 -12.47 0.30 -4.60
C ASP A 25 -13.61 0.05 -3.61
N CYS A 26 -14.37 -1.03 -3.80
CA CYS A 26 -15.41 -1.41 -2.85
C CYS A 26 -14.76 -2.23 -1.74
N CYS A 27 -14.59 -1.62 -0.56
CA CYS A 27 -13.84 -2.09 0.62
C CYS A 27 -12.36 -1.69 0.63
N CYS A 28 -11.48 -2.49 1.26
CA CYS A 28 -10.10 -2.12 1.58
C CYS A 28 -9.09 -3.07 0.93
N LYS A 29 -8.05 -2.50 0.31
CA LYS A 29 -6.82 -3.20 -0.04
C LYS A 29 -5.64 -2.53 0.65
N GLU A 30 -4.76 -3.31 1.25
CA GLU A 30 -3.61 -2.82 2.00
C GLU A 30 -2.40 -3.74 1.81
N ALA A 31 -1.22 -3.15 1.72
CA ALA A 31 0.05 -3.83 1.92
C ALA A 31 0.93 -2.95 2.81
N SER A 32 1.47 -3.52 3.88
CA SER A 32 2.20 -2.82 4.92
C SER A 32 3.35 -3.69 5.42
N ASP A 33 4.58 -3.21 5.24
CA ASP A 33 5.78 -3.77 5.82
C ASP A 33 6.25 -2.82 6.94
N CYS A 34 6.23 -3.28 8.19
CA CYS A 34 6.70 -2.52 9.34
C CYS A 34 7.64 -3.37 10.18
N LEU A 35 8.90 -2.95 10.26
CA LEU A 35 9.96 -3.68 10.94
C LEU A 35 10.09 -5.12 10.41
N CYS A 36 9.72 -6.11 11.23
CA CYS A 36 9.76 -7.53 10.90
C CYS A 36 8.39 -8.09 10.49
N ILE A 37 7.35 -7.26 10.38
CA ILE A 37 6.00 -7.69 10.09
C ILE A 37 5.61 -7.21 8.70
N ARG A 38 5.25 -8.15 7.83
CA ARG A 38 4.58 -7.92 6.57
C ARG A 38 3.11 -8.24 6.75
N HIS A 39 2.25 -7.27 6.53
CA HIS A 39 0.81 -7.41 6.58
C HIS A 39 0.22 -7.04 5.22
N SER A 40 -0.77 -7.80 4.78
CA SER A 40 -1.56 -7.37 3.64
C SER A 40 -3.02 -7.78 3.81
N CYS A 41 -3.91 -6.96 3.30
CA CYS A 41 -5.35 -7.15 3.42
C CYS A 41 -6.00 -6.90 2.07
N CYS A 42 -6.98 -7.72 1.73
CA CYS A 42 -7.76 -7.63 0.50
C CYS A 42 -9.21 -7.98 0.82
N LEU A 43 -9.93 -7.00 1.37
CA LEU A 43 -11.37 -7.07 1.57
C LEU A 43 -12.16 -6.59 0.35
N SER A 44 -11.47 -6.18 -0.72
CA SER A 44 -12.10 -5.75 -1.96
C SER A 44 -12.85 -6.89 -2.65
N LEU A 45 -14.04 -6.59 -3.17
CA LEU A 45 -14.83 -7.50 -4.02
C LEU A 45 -14.09 -7.94 -5.29
N THR A 46 -13.08 -7.17 -5.71
CA THR A 46 -12.31 -7.45 -6.93
C THR A 46 -11.02 -8.22 -6.67
N SER A 47 -10.63 -8.38 -5.41
CA SER A 47 -9.36 -9.00 -5.06
C SER A 47 -9.39 -10.52 -5.13
N GLN A 48 -8.22 -11.09 -5.43
CA GLN A 48 -8.00 -12.53 -5.31
C GLN A 48 -7.91 -12.94 -3.84
N SER A 49 -8.50 -14.10 -3.51
CA SER A 49 -8.36 -14.71 -2.19
C SER A 49 -6.90 -15.06 -1.93
N ARG A 50 -6.42 -14.75 -0.71
CA ARG A 50 -5.05 -15.08 -0.27
C ARG A 50 -4.91 -16.52 0.23
N GLY A 51 -6.01 -17.29 0.22
CA GLY A 51 -6.05 -18.65 0.74
C GLY A 51 -6.01 -18.70 2.28
N CYS A 52 -6.02 -19.92 2.83
CA CYS A 52 -5.86 -20.13 4.27
C CYS A 52 -4.70 -21.11 4.46
N CYS A 53 -3.56 -20.63 4.95
CA CYS A 53 -2.39 -21.47 5.15
C CYS A 53 -1.42 -20.86 6.17
N CYS A 54 -0.64 -21.74 6.80
CA CYS A 54 0.58 -21.38 7.50
C CYS A 54 1.75 -21.90 6.67
N THR A 55 2.49 -21.02 6.02
CA THR A 55 3.62 -21.38 5.16
C THR A 55 4.84 -20.54 5.54
N GLY A 56 6.04 -21.06 5.28
CA GLY A 56 7.26 -20.25 5.26
C GLY A 56 7.66 -20.06 3.81
N ASP A 57 7.64 -18.82 3.31
CA ASP A 57 8.11 -18.51 1.96
C ASP A 57 9.59 -18.11 2.02
N SER A 58 10.46 -19.09 1.75
CA SER A 58 11.91 -18.88 1.79
C SER A 58 12.38 -17.92 0.70
N ASP A 59 11.65 -17.80 -0.41
CA ASP A 59 12.01 -16.94 -1.53
C ASP A 59 11.78 -15.45 -1.22
N ARG A 60 10.86 -15.16 -0.29
CA ARG A 60 10.56 -13.79 0.20
C ARG A 60 11.25 -13.44 1.51
N GLY A 61 12.08 -14.34 2.06
CA GLY A 61 12.73 -14.17 3.35
C GLY A 61 11.76 -14.20 4.54
N GLU A 62 10.60 -14.82 4.37
CA GLU A 62 9.57 -14.96 5.39
C GLU A 62 9.88 -16.17 6.29
N CYS A 63 10.13 -15.90 7.57
CA CYS A 63 10.35 -16.93 8.57
C CYS A 63 9.07 -17.71 8.89
N CYS A 64 7.91 -17.03 8.87
CA CYS A 64 6.60 -17.63 9.12
C CYS A 64 5.52 -16.72 8.54
N LYS A 65 4.57 -17.26 7.79
CA LYS A 65 3.40 -16.55 7.26
C LYS A 65 2.13 -17.23 7.71
N ILE A 66 1.20 -16.45 8.25
CA ILE A 66 -0.17 -16.85 8.53
C ILE A 66 -1.06 -16.09 7.56
N ALA A 67 -1.76 -16.82 6.69
CA ALA A 67 -2.72 -16.28 5.75
C ALA A 67 -4.13 -16.76 6.09
N CYS A 68 -5.07 -15.82 6.06
CA CYS A 68 -6.50 -16.00 6.05
C CYS A 68 -7.05 -15.54 4.70
N ILE A 69 -8.31 -15.87 4.41
CA ILE A 69 -8.95 -15.62 3.10
C ILE A 69 -8.75 -14.17 2.61
N CYS A 70 -8.84 -13.20 3.52
CA CYS A 70 -8.78 -11.77 3.22
C CYS A 70 -7.53 -11.04 3.73
N CYS A 71 -6.67 -11.69 4.52
CA CYS A 71 -5.49 -11.02 5.07
C CYS A 71 -4.34 -12.00 5.28
N ASP A 72 -3.11 -11.51 5.17
CA ASP A 72 -1.94 -12.28 5.56
C ASP A 72 -0.99 -11.46 6.44
N CYS A 73 -0.25 -12.19 7.26
CA CYS A 73 0.74 -11.67 8.18
C CYS A 73 1.98 -12.57 8.15
N GLY A 74 3.09 -12.03 7.66
CA GLY A 74 4.39 -12.68 7.56
C GLY A 74 5.42 -12.05 8.49
N LEU A 75 6.27 -12.88 9.09
CA LEU A 75 7.47 -12.44 9.81
C LEU A 75 8.65 -12.44 8.84
N ILE A 76 9.22 -11.28 8.55
CA ILE A 76 10.38 -11.09 7.69
C ILE A 76 11.57 -10.57 8.48
N TRP A 77 12.79 -10.78 7.96
CA TRP A 77 13.93 -10.01 8.43
C TRP A 77 13.75 -8.53 8.09
N PRO A 78 13.95 -7.62 9.05
CA PRO A 78 13.70 -6.20 8.83
C PRO A 78 14.67 -5.64 7.80
N THR A 79 14.11 -5.23 6.66
CA THR A 79 14.84 -4.54 5.58
C THR A 79 14.44 -3.07 5.48
N LYS A 80 13.23 -2.72 5.94
CA LYS A 80 12.65 -1.37 5.95
C LYS A 80 12.07 -1.09 7.34
N LEU A 81 12.00 0.18 7.76
CA LEU A 81 11.38 0.54 9.04
C LEU A 81 9.86 0.58 8.92
N CYS A 82 9.36 1.24 7.87
CA CYS A 82 7.94 1.33 7.55
C CYS A 82 7.77 1.49 6.05
N ALA A 83 6.86 0.75 5.43
CA ALA A 83 6.49 0.91 4.04
C ALA A 83 5.06 0.40 3.87
N SER A 84 4.10 1.29 3.72
CA SER A 84 2.69 0.91 3.59
C SER A 84 2.01 1.67 2.46
N ALA A 85 1.07 0.98 1.83
CA ALA A 85 0.10 1.58 0.94
C ALA A 85 -1.26 0.93 1.23
N SER A 86 -2.29 1.74 1.29
CA SER A 86 -3.66 1.27 1.53
C SER A 86 -4.62 2.08 0.70
N GLN A 87 -5.70 1.44 0.26
CA GLN A 87 -6.80 2.08 -0.45
C GLN A 87 -8.11 1.58 0.12
N THR A 88 -9.03 2.51 0.39
CA THR A 88 -10.40 2.22 0.79
C THR A 88 -11.33 3.22 0.12
N LEU A 89 -12.28 2.75 -0.68
CA LEU A 89 -13.14 3.62 -1.50
C LEU A 89 -12.29 4.50 -2.43
N CYS A 90 -12.51 5.81 -2.40
CA CYS A 90 -11.70 6.80 -3.11
C CYS A 90 -10.48 7.26 -2.31
N TYR A 91 -10.33 6.84 -1.05
CA TYR A 91 -9.24 7.28 -0.19
C TYR A 91 -8.06 6.32 -0.29
N TYR A 92 -6.84 6.85 -0.28
CA TYR A 92 -5.65 6.03 -0.14
C TYR A 92 -4.60 6.74 0.72
N SER A 93 -3.81 5.92 1.40
CA SER A 93 -2.73 6.34 2.28
C SER A 93 -1.45 5.63 1.87
N VAL A 94 -0.32 6.33 1.95
CA VAL A 94 1.01 5.79 1.64
C VAL A 94 1.98 6.26 2.71
N ALA A 95 2.85 5.38 3.19
CA ALA A 95 3.95 5.72 4.08
C ALA A 95 5.24 5.00 3.67
N SER A 96 6.40 5.64 3.87
CA SER A 96 7.71 5.00 3.69
C SER A 96 8.81 5.64 4.53
N PHE A 97 9.39 4.88 5.45
CA PHE A 97 10.55 5.28 6.24
C PHE A 97 11.64 4.19 6.18
N PRO A 98 12.87 4.50 5.74
CA PRO A 98 13.26 5.75 5.05
C PRO A 98 12.48 5.94 3.74
N CYS A 99 12.43 7.18 3.23
CA CYS A 99 11.79 7.46 1.93
C CYS A 99 12.34 6.54 0.83
N SER A 100 11.46 6.12 -0.07
CA SER A 100 11.77 5.17 -1.14
C SER A 100 10.93 5.44 -2.37
N ASP A 101 11.54 5.34 -3.54
CA ASP A 101 10.91 5.54 -4.85
C ASP A 101 9.71 4.61 -5.10
N GLU A 102 9.63 3.49 -4.36
CA GLU A 102 8.51 2.54 -4.44
C GLU A 102 7.23 3.05 -3.76
N TYR A 103 7.35 3.94 -2.77
CA TYR A 103 6.24 4.38 -1.90
C TYR A 103 6.17 5.91 -1.82
N VAL A 104 7.11 6.53 -1.09
CA VAL A 104 7.20 7.98 -0.90
C VAL A 104 8.66 8.39 -1.16
N GLU A 105 8.92 8.99 -2.31
CA GLU A 105 10.29 9.37 -2.74
C GLU A 105 10.83 10.55 -1.93
N GLU A 106 10.00 11.56 -1.69
CA GLU A 106 10.41 12.82 -1.05
C GLU A 106 9.52 13.19 0.13
N CYS A 107 10.02 14.11 0.95
CA CYS A 107 9.29 14.63 2.11
C CYS A 107 8.01 15.36 1.65
N VAL A 108 6.85 14.91 2.15
CA VAL A 108 5.55 15.51 1.87
C VAL A 108 5.10 16.40 3.03
N CYS A 109 4.54 17.57 2.72
CA CYS A 109 3.85 18.39 3.71
C CYS A 109 2.58 18.92 3.09
N ALA A 110 1.42 18.48 3.57
CA ALA A 110 0.12 18.93 3.12
C ALA A 110 -0.90 18.89 4.26
N MET A 111 -1.83 19.84 4.25
CA MET A 111 -2.94 19.85 5.20
C MET A 111 -4.17 20.47 4.53
N CYS A 112 -5.33 19.80 4.67
CA CYS A 112 -6.61 20.28 4.13
C CYS A 112 -6.54 20.69 2.65
N PHE A 113 -5.96 19.83 1.80
CA PHE A 113 -5.81 20.05 0.35
C PHE A 113 -4.82 21.15 -0.05
N ILE A 114 -4.10 21.72 0.91
CA ILE A 114 -3.01 22.67 0.67
C ILE A 114 -1.71 21.88 0.78
N GLN A 115 -1.01 21.73 -0.34
CA GLN A 115 0.32 21.14 -0.38
C GLN A 115 1.36 22.24 -0.21
N CYS A 116 2.30 22.04 0.71
CA CYS A 116 3.44 22.93 0.98
C CYS A 116 4.74 22.34 0.40
N CYS A 117 4.89 21.01 0.42
CA CYS A 117 6.05 20.26 -0.04
C CYS A 117 5.59 18.92 -0.67
N PRO A 118 6.17 18.44 -1.78
CA PRO A 118 7.33 18.98 -2.52
C PRO A 118 7.01 20.22 -3.36
N ASN A 119 5.78 20.34 -3.87
CA ASN A 119 5.32 21.49 -4.64
C ASN A 119 4.22 22.22 -3.87
N CYS A 120 4.23 23.55 -3.88
CA CYS A 120 3.16 24.34 -3.26
C CYS A 120 1.93 24.40 -4.18
N GLY A 121 0.74 24.14 -3.66
CA GLY A 121 -0.50 24.20 -4.45
C GLY A 121 -1.76 23.84 -3.67
N ILE A 122 -2.91 24.12 -4.28
CA ILE A 122 -4.24 23.75 -3.75
C ILE A 122 -4.80 22.63 -4.63
N CYS A 123 -5.34 21.59 -4.00
CA CYS A 123 -5.81 20.38 -4.69
C CYS A 123 -4.75 19.80 -5.62
N ALA A 124 -3.48 19.88 -5.21
CA ALA A 124 -2.36 19.40 -6.00
C ALA A 124 -2.39 17.87 -6.07
N ALA A 125 -1.85 17.34 -7.17
CA ALA A 125 -1.64 15.92 -7.30
C ALA A 125 -0.54 15.47 -6.31
N PRO A 126 -0.74 14.35 -5.61
CA PRO A 126 0.28 13.78 -4.74
C PRO A 126 1.44 13.18 -5.55
N PRO A 127 2.57 12.88 -4.90
CA PRO A 127 3.68 12.15 -5.52
C PRO A 127 3.22 10.81 -6.13
N SER A 128 3.95 10.36 -7.15
CA SER A 128 3.72 9.03 -7.72
C SER A 128 4.12 7.95 -6.71
N CYS A 129 3.30 6.90 -6.60
CA CYS A 129 3.55 5.76 -5.72
C CYS A 129 3.33 4.46 -6.50
N PRO A 130 4.41 3.79 -6.96
CA PRO A 130 4.32 2.49 -7.63
C PRO A 130 3.64 1.40 -6.77
N ALA A 131 3.85 1.40 -5.45
CA ALA A 131 3.23 0.43 -4.56
C ALA A 131 1.69 0.49 -4.57
N LEU A 132 1.11 1.68 -4.74
CA LEU A 132 -0.34 1.84 -4.84
C LEU A 132 -0.90 1.14 -6.10
N GLU A 133 -0.20 1.25 -7.23
CA GLU A 133 -0.60 0.55 -8.47
C GLU A 133 -0.49 -0.96 -8.31
N LYS A 134 0.57 -1.44 -7.64
CA LYS A 134 0.74 -2.88 -7.34
C LYS A 134 -0.38 -3.43 -6.46
N ILE A 135 -0.88 -2.67 -5.48
CA ILE A 135 -2.03 -3.08 -4.65
C ILE A 135 -3.30 -3.12 -5.50
N ARG A 136 -3.50 -2.16 -6.40
CA ARG A 136 -4.66 -2.14 -7.31
C ARG A 136 -4.67 -3.34 -8.25
N ALA A 137 -3.51 -3.72 -8.77
CA ALA A 137 -3.30 -4.87 -9.64
C ALA A 137 -3.28 -6.23 -8.89
N ASP A 138 -3.46 -6.25 -7.57
CA ASP A 138 -3.35 -7.44 -6.71
C ASP A 138 -1.99 -8.18 -6.84
N GLU A 139 -0.91 -7.49 -7.24
CA GLU A 139 0.42 -8.08 -7.43
C GLU A 139 1.11 -8.48 -6.11
N PHE A 140 0.56 -8.07 -4.97
CA PHE A 140 0.99 -8.53 -3.64
C PHE A 140 0.41 -9.89 -3.24
N VAL A 141 -0.38 -10.53 -4.09
CA VAL A 141 -0.93 -11.87 -3.85
C VAL A 141 0.06 -12.93 -4.34
N PRO A 142 0.61 -13.81 -3.47
CA PRO A 142 1.19 -15.04 -3.96
C PRO A 142 0.06 -15.92 -4.49
N ILE A 143 0.10 -16.22 -5.79
CA ILE A 143 -0.75 -17.25 -6.39
C ILE A 143 -0.30 -18.59 -5.79
N GLN A 144 -0.93 -19.06 -4.71
CA GLN A 144 -0.85 -20.47 -4.36
C GLN A 144 -1.74 -21.27 -5.34
N GLN A 145 -1.16 -21.61 -6.49
CA GLN A 145 -1.58 -22.79 -7.24
C GLN A 145 -1.28 -24.04 -6.39
N SER A 146 -2.23 -24.49 -5.58
CA SER A 146 -2.39 -25.91 -5.20
C SER A 146 -3.53 -26.13 -4.19
N MET A 147 -4.77 -26.06 -4.68
CA MET A 147 -5.81 -26.99 -4.21
C MET A 147 -6.10 -27.98 -5.34
N GLN A 148 -5.15 -28.88 -5.60
CA GLN A 148 -5.45 -30.22 -6.10
C GLN A 148 -5.30 -31.18 -4.92
N ARG A 149 -6.40 -31.43 -4.23
CA ARG A 149 -6.63 -32.68 -3.49
C ARG A 149 -8.01 -33.17 -3.84
#